data_AF-A0A8T0AP13-F1
#
_entry.id   AF-A0A8T0AP13-F1
#
_cell.length_a   1.000
_cell.length_b   1.000
_cell.length_c   1.000
_cell.angle_alpha   90.00
_cell.angle_beta   90.00
_cell.angle_gamma   90.00
#
_symmetry.space_group_name_H-M   'P 1'
#
loop_
_entity.id
_entity.type
_entity.pdbx_description
1 polymer ?
#
loop_
_entity_poly.entity_id
_entity_poly.type
_entity_poly.pdbx_seq_one_letter_code
_entity_poly.pdbx_strand_id
1 'polypeptide(L)'
;MEAGGNGGPIGNNKQNKAMLTGKTRAEFTRNQRKDSEGVCEAPDLEFEYFDSDKWAAELSELYSYTEGPEFQLNRKCFEEDLHTHLCEKRWVDLSVSEHRAHALRLLDGLDVTCRVKRLKVARAVLYMAQGTFAECSSEAELQYWVRYNVFLLLEAGTFSALVELLSMEIDNNAACSSAVRKPAISLADSTDLRVLLNIMYLIVETIRHEDSADSPEWSALRETFKTELGSSLYNSEPVSVMLFAMVTKFCSGHAPHFPMKKVLLLLWKSILFTLGGFEQLQSLKVCKRAELGLPNLPEDSIRVMKSMRASSPPTSACDIIDQQQRRTRREHKALIKQENLEAFNEKDPFKAEDAREEEEDGDDNENPLEPETFPLERDEVIAPPIPHPSSDRVSFPKGLPWAPKVREKDIENFLECSRSKFIGYTLGSDTDTVVGLPRPIHESIKTLKQHKYISIAEVQISREEEYQKTPLSGGEEQIKLCATELLYQGILPSLPQYMIALLKILLAAAPTSKAKTDSINILADVLPEEMPTTVLQSMKLGVDVNRHKEIIVKAISAILLLLLKHFKLNHIYQFEYMAQHLVFANCIPLILKFFNQNIMSYITAKQYFSIGLPLLCPARAARAYS
;
A
#
# COMPACT_ATOMS: atom_id res chain seq x y z
N MET A 1 85.66 -15.24 -16.22
CA MET A 1 84.59 -15.70 -15.33
C MET A 1 83.37 -14.86 -15.69
N GLU A 2 82.73 -15.13 -16.82
CA GLU A 2 81.63 -16.14 -16.94
C GLU A 2 80.64 -16.00 -15.78
N ALA A 3 79.36 -15.73 -15.95
CA ALA A 3 78.48 -15.61 -17.11
C ALA A 3 77.38 -14.59 -16.70
N GLY A 4 76.86 -13.74 -17.59
CA GLY A 4 75.99 -14.11 -18.70
C GLY A 4 74.54 -14.17 -18.19
N GLY A 5 73.58 -13.43 -18.71
CA GLY A 5 73.57 -12.49 -19.81
C GLY A 5 72.15 -12.02 -20.10
N ASN A 6 72.07 -10.96 -20.92
CA ASN A 6 71.06 -10.63 -21.95
C ASN A 6 69.56 -10.74 -21.64
N GLY A 7 68.70 -9.78 -21.99
CA GLY A 7 68.81 -8.53 -22.76
C GLY A 7 67.36 -8.03 -22.94
N GLY A 8 67.04 -6.75 -22.80
CA GLY A 8 67.28 -5.75 -23.85
C GLY A 8 65.93 -5.22 -24.39
N PRO A 9 65.84 -3.95 -24.82
CA PRO A 9 64.91 -2.99 -24.19
C PRO A 9 64.15 -2.06 -25.20
N ILE A 10 63.62 -0.94 -24.69
CA ILE A 10 63.36 0.37 -25.38
C ILE A 10 61.96 0.52 -26.01
N GLY A 11 61.24 1.65 -25.92
CA GLY A 11 61.54 3.00 -25.41
C GLY A 11 60.23 3.80 -25.28
N ASN A 12 60.12 4.66 -24.26
CA ASN A 12 60.37 6.11 -24.33
C ASN A 12 59.69 6.83 -25.50
N ASN A 13 58.77 7.75 -25.20
CA ASN A 13 58.75 8.98 -25.97
C ASN A 13 58.42 10.23 -25.14
N LYS A 14 59.25 11.24 -25.40
CA LYS A 14 59.37 12.55 -24.78
C LYS A 14 58.53 13.59 -25.54
N GLN A 15 58.21 14.67 -24.80
CA GLN A 15 58.20 16.09 -25.24
C GLN A 15 57.10 16.62 -26.17
N ASN A 16 56.27 17.49 -25.56
CA ASN A 16 55.96 18.88 -25.96
C ASN A 16 56.24 19.33 -27.41
N LYS A 17 55.18 19.78 -28.13
CA LYS A 17 54.97 21.20 -28.53
C LYS A 17 53.74 21.42 -29.42
N ALA A 18 53.00 22.46 -29.06
CA ALA A 18 52.39 23.52 -29.89
C ALA A 18 51.37 23.18 -31.02
N MET A 19 50.15 23.70 -30.80
CA MET A 19 49.30 24.53 -31.69
C MET A 19 49.67 24.62 -33.18
N LEU A 20 48.65 24.42 -34.04
CA LEU A 20 48.27 25.20 -35.25
C LEU A 20 47.06 24.47 -35.91
N THR A 21 45.82 24.90 -35.66
CA THR A 21 44.96 25.67 -36.58
C THR A 21 44.83 25.15 -38.02
N GLY A 22 43.61 24.75 -38.40
CA GLY A 22 43.02 25.13 -39.69
C GLY A 22 42.48 24.02 -40.61
N LYS A 23 41.14 23.85 -40.57
CA LYS A 23 40.17 23.70 -41.71
C LYS A 23 40.37 22.48 -42.66
N THR A 24 39.37 21.70 -43.07
CA THR A 24 37.93 21.98 -43.26
C THR A 24 37.15 20.69 -43.62
N ARG A 25 35.83 20.73 -43.35
CA ARG A 25 34.69 20.17 -44.14
C ARG A 25 34.19 18.77 -43.77
N ALA A 26 32.91 18.49 -43.54
CA ALA A 26 31.72 19.26 -43.17
C ALA A 26 30.66 18.19 -42.85
N GLU A 27 30.20 18.09 -41.60
CA GLU A 27 29.02 17.29 -41.24
C GLU A 27 27.86 18.21 -40.89
N PHE A 28 26.75 17.93 -41.55
CA PHE A 28 25.46 18.59 -41.44
C PHE A 28 24.88 18.44 -40.04
N THR A 29 24.70 19.57 -39.35
CA THR A 29 23.87 19.70 -38.15
C THR A 29 22.39 19.56 -38.55
N ARG A 30 21.74 18.46 -38.15
CA ARG A 30 20.27 18.38 -38.10
C ARG A 30 19.84 18.67 -36.67
N ASN A 31 19.23 19.85 -36.50
CA ASN A 31 18.64 20.38 -35.28
C ASN A 31 17.85 19.32 -34.49
N GLN A 32 18.30 19.01 -33.26
CA GLN A 32 17.41 18.50 -32.22
C GLN A 32 16.58 19.67 -31.69
N ARG A 33 15.26 19.50 -31.72
CA ARG A 33 14.28 20.45 -31.16
C ARG A 33 14.56 20.65 -29.67
N LYS A 34 14.88 21.89 -29.29
CA LYS A 34 14.84 22.40 -27.91
C LYS A 34 13.39 22.79 -27.56
N ASP A 35 12.52 21.80 -27.41
CA ASP A 35 11.13 22.02 -26.95
C ASP A 35 10.83 21.13 -25.74
N SER A 36 11.56 21.28 -24.63
CA SER A 36 11.23 20.59 -23.36
C SER A 36 11.77 21.27 -22.09
N GLU A 37 12.14 22.55 -22.11
CA GLU A 37 12.47 23.29 -20.86
C GLU A 37 11.24 24.00 -20.28
N GLY A 38 10.22 23.20 -19.97
CA GLY A 38 8.97 23.68 -19.38
C GLY A 38 8.23 22.61 -18.58
N VAL A 39 8.96 21.61 -18.09
CA VAL A 39 8.42 20.62 -17.15
C VAL A 39 8.69 21.16 -15.76
N CYS A 40 7.63 21.41 -14.98
CA CYS A 40 7.75 21.67 -13.54
C CYS A 40 8.76 20.71 -12.94
N GLU A 41 9.83 21.20 -12.33
CA GLU A 41 10.65 20.41 -11.42
C GLU A 41 9.78 20.08 -10.20
N ALA A 42 8.95 19.04 -10.33
CA ALA A 42 8.40 18.38 -9.16
C ALA A 42 9.59 17.77 -8.40
N PRO A 43 9.68 17.96 -7.07
CA PRO A 43 10.76 17.38 -6.29
C PRO A 43 10.79 15.86 -6.50
N ASP A 44 11.98 15.29 -6.73
CA ASP A 44 12.14 13.84 -6.81
C ASP A 44 11.70 13.24 -5.46
N LEU A 45 10.66 12.41 -5.50
CA LEU A 45 10.15 11.72 -4.32
C LEU A 45 10.99 10.46 -4.09
N GLU A 46 11.66 10.40 -2.94
CA GLU A 46 12.32 9.18 -2.48
C GLU A 46 11.25 8.24 -1.90
N PHE A 47 10.96 7.14 -2.60
CA PHE A 47 9.99 6.15 -2.18
C PHE A 47 10.60 4.75 -2.18
N GLU A 48 10.44 4.04 -1.06
CA GLU A 48 10.88 2.66 -0.91
C GLU A 48 9.68 1.71 -1.13
N TYR A 49 9.72 0.93 -2.22
CA TYR A 49 8.69 -0.07 -2.50
C TYR A 49 8.86 -1.30 -1.59
N PHE A 50 8.27 -1.27 -0.40
CA PHE A 50 8.25 -2.38 0.56
C PHE A 50 6.84 -2.66 1.09
N ASP A 51 6.64 -3.89 1.60
CA ASP A 51 5.37 -4.33 2.17
C ASP A 51 5.01 -3.65 3.49
N SER A 52 5.95 -2.99 4.15
CA SER A 52 5.78 -2.25 5.40
C SER A 52 6.84 -1.17 5.53
N ASP A 53 6.57 -0.19 6.38
CA ASP A 53 7.47 0.94 6.64
C ASP A 53 8.43 0.61 7.80
N LYS A 54 9.29 1.57 8.17
CA LYS A 54 10.18 1.49 9.32
C LYS A 54 9.38 1.35 10.62
N TRP A 55 9.98 0.70 11.61
CA TRP A 55 9.37 0.43 12.91
C TRP A 55 8.69 1.66 13.55
N ALA A 56 9.34 2.82 13.52
CA ALA A 56 8.78 4.06 14.08
C ALA A 56 7.53 4.56 13.31
N ALA A 57 7.47 4.35 12.00
CA ALA A 57 6.32 4.72 11.17
C ALA A 57 5.14 3.77 11.42
N GLU A 58 5.39 2.47 11.55
CA GLU A 58 4.36 1.47 11.89
C GLU A 58 3.74 1.73 13.28
N LEU A 59 4.58 2.00 14.30
CA LEU A 59 4.08 2.39 15.62
C LEU A 59 3.31 3.71 15.60
N SER A 60 3.78 4.66 14.80
CA SER A 60 3.03 5.88 14.54
C SER A 60 1.64 5.50 14.04
N GLU A 61 1.50 4.70 12.97
CA GLU A 61 0.20 4.30 12.38
C GLU A 61 -0.77 3.68 13.39
N LEU A 62 -0.25 2.84 14.28
CA LEU A 62 -1.04 2.20 15.33
C LEU A 62 -1.70 3.20 16.28
N TYR A 63 -0.94 4.19 16.78
CA TYR A 63 -1.40 5.10 17.84
C TYR A 63 -1.86 6.47 17.31
N SER A 64 -2.86 7.06 17.97
CA SER A 64 -3.32 8.44 17.73
C SER A 64 -2.82 9.38 18.84
N TYR A 65 -2.79 10.71 18.64
CA TYR A 65 -2.36 11.64 19.71
C TYR A 65 -3.28 11.60 20.93
N THR A 66 -4.57 11.31 20.71
CA THR A 66 -5.58 11.20 21.77
C THR A 66 -5.35 10.01 22.71
N GLU A 67 -4.54 9.02 22.31
CA GLU A 67 -4.22 7.83 23.12
C GLU A 67 -3.03 8.04 24.08
N GLY A 68 -2.37 9.20 24.01
CA GLY A 68 -1.19 9.53 24.83
C GLY A 68 -1.33 9.25 26.35
N PRO A 69 -2.43 9.67 27.01
CA PRO A 69 -2.63 9.41 28.44
C PRO A 69 -2.68 7.92 28.81
N GLU A 70 -3.04 7.04 27.86
CA GLU A 70 -3.17 5.61 28.10
C GLU A 70 -1.83 4.91 28.34
N PHE A 71 -0.74 5.42 27.76
CA PHE A 71 0.60 4.87 27.98
C PHE A 71 1.02 4.93 29.45
N GLN A 72 0.72 6.05 30.12
CA GLN A 72 1.01 6.21 31.56
C GLN A 72 0.12 5.30 32.40
N LEU A 73 -1.14 5.11 31.99
CA LEU A 73 -2.05 4.21 32.70
C LEU A 73 -1.60 2.74 32.57
N ASN A 74 -1.16 2.32 31.38
CA ASN A 74 -0.66 0.97 31.14
C ASN A 74 0.58 0.69 31.99
N ARG A 75 1.50 1.65 32.06
CA ARG A 75 2.67 1.60 32.94
C ARG A 75 2.27 1.42 34.41
N LYS A 76 1.36 2.25 34.92
CA LYS A 76 0.90 2.16 36.32
C LYS A 76 0.30 0.78 36.64
N CYS A 77 -0.53 0.24 35.75
CA CYS A 77 -1.10 -1.09 35.94
C CYS A 77 -0.05 -2.19 36.01
N PHE A 78 1.01 -2.09 35.19
CA PHE A 78 2.12 -3.04 35.24
C PHE A 78 2.97 -2.91 36.50
N GLU A 79 3.34 -1.69 36.89
CA GLU A 79 4.14 -1.43 38.11
C GLU A 79 3.38 -1.89 39.36
N GLU A 80 2.07 -1.63 39.46
CA GLU A 80 1.22 -2.11 40.57
C GLU A 80 1.23 -3.65 40.66
N ASP A 81 1.08 -4.35 39.54
CA ASP A 81 1.08 -5.82 39.50
C ASP A 81 2.48 -6.40 39.83
N LEU A 82 3.52 -5.82 39.24
CA LEU A 82 4.90 -6.23 39.47
C LEU A 82 5.32 -6.05 40.93
N HIS A 83 5.02 -4.89 41.53
CA HIS A 83 5.38 -4.58 42.92
C HIS A 83 4.62 -5.40 43.95
N THR A 84 3.39 -5.82 43.64
CA THR A 84 2.61 -6.74 44.49
C THR A 84 3.34 -8.08 44.68
N HIS A 85 4.24 -8.43 43.76
CA HIS A 85 4.75 -9.78 43.62
C HIS A 85 6.27 -9.93 43.66
N LEU A 86 7.04 -8.90 43.32
CA LEU A 86 8.50 -8.99 43.16
C LEU A 86 9.30 -7.90 43.90
N CYS A 87 8.70 -7.24 44.91
CA CYS A 87 9.36 -6.26 45.81
C CYS A 87 10.24 -5.23 45.08
N GLU A 88 9.63 -4.21 44.47
CA GLU A 88 10.29 -3.01 43.90
C GLU A 88 11.53 -3.22 42.98
N LYS A 89 11.71 -4.41 42.40
CA LYS A 89 12.72 -4.62 41.35
C LYS A 89 12.26 -4.04 40.00
N ARG A 90 13.23 -3.59 39.20
CA ARG A 90 13.01 -3.17 37.80
C ARG A 90 12.86 -4.40 36.90
N TRP A 91 12.06 -4.30 35.83
CA TRP A 91 11.88 -5.39 34.87
C TRP A 91 13.22 -5.84 34.28
N VAL A 92 14.07 -4.88 33.90
CA VAL A 92 15.39 -5.14 33.29
C VAL A 92 16.34 -5.94 34.20
N ASP A 93 16.16 -5.89 35.52
CA ASP A 93 17.05 -6.54 36.49
C ASP A 93 16.60 -7.98 36.87
N LEU A 94 15.48 -8.46 36.33
CA LEU A 94 14.92 -9.76 36.67
C LEU A 94 15.60 -10.90 35.89
N SER A 95 15.59 -12.09 36.50
CA SER A 95 16.04 -13.32 35.84
C SER A 95 15.02 -13.79 34.80
N VAL A 96 15.48 -14.56 33.81
CA VAL A 96 14.60 -15.17 32.78
C VAL A 96 13.47 -16.01 33.40
N SER A 97 13.74 -16.70 34.52
CA SER A 97 12.72 -17.44 35.28
C SER A 97 11.67 -16.53 35.91
N GLU A 98 12.07 -15.38 36.45
CA GLU A 98 11.16 -14.38 37.01
C GLU A 98 10.31 -13.73 35.90
N HIS A 99 10.92 -13.44 34.73
CA HIS A 99 10.21 -12.95 33.56
C HIS A 99 9.10 -13.92 33.13
N ARG A 100 9.42 -15.21 32.97
CA ARG A 100 8.45 -16.24 32.60
C ARG A 100 7.36 -16.42 33.65
N ALA A 101 7.71 -16.43 34.93
CA ALA A 101 6.74 -16.53 36.02
C ALA A 101 5.79 -15.32 36.05
N HIS A 102 6.27 -14.11 35.75
CA HIS A 102 5.40 -12.94 35.65
C HIS A 102 4.49 -12.99 34.41
N ALA A 103 5.01 -13.38 33.24
CA ALA A 103 4.21 -13.54 32.03
C ALA A 103 3.06 -14.55 32.21
N LEU A 104 3.32 -15.69 32.86
CA LEU A 104 2.28 -16.68 33.17
C LEU A 104 1.24 -16.15 34.16
N ARG A 105 1.64 -15.36 35.16
CA ARG A 105 0.68 -14.73 36.08
C ARG A 105 -0.20 -13.68 35.40
N LEU A 106 0.37 -12.90 34.49
CA LEU A 106 -0.41 -11.96 33.68
C LEU A 106 -1.41 -12.72 32.81
N LEU A 107 -1.03 -13.87 32.26
CA LEU A 107 -1.95 -14.75 31.55
C LEU A 107 -3.09 -15.25 32.45
N ASP A 108 -2.78 -15.77 33.63
CA ASP A 108 -3.81 -16.18 34.61
C ASP A 108 -4.74 -15.02 34.99
N GLY A 109 -4.20 -13.80 35.03
CA GLY A 109 -4.96 -12.58 35.31
C GLY A 109 -5.92 -12.17 34.19
N LEU A 110 -5.69 -12.61 32.94
CA LEU A 110 -6.60 -12.39 31.81
C LEU A 110 -7.87 -13.24 31.91
N ASP A 111 -7.80 -14.40 32.57
CA ASP A 111 -8.93 -15.33 32.76
C ASP A 111 -9.89 -14.91 33.88
N VAL A 112 -9.60 -13.79 34.57
CA VAL A 112 -10.44 -13.28 35.66
C VAL A 112 -11.79 -12.80 35.14
N THR A 113 -12.88 -13.26 35.78
CA THR A 113 -14.27 -12.91 35.42
C THR A 113 -14.61 -11.43 35.62
N CYS A 114 -13.89 -10.72 36.50
CA CYS A 114 -14.10 -9.30 36.76
C CYS A 114 -13.49 -8.45 35.64
N ARG A 115 -14.35 -7.86 34.79
CA ARG A 115 -13.95 -7.00 33.66
C ARG A 115 -12.94 -5.91 34.02
N VAL A 116 -13.13 -5.19 35.13
CA VAL A 116 -12.22 -4.11 35.54
C VAL A 116 -10.83 -4.62 35.89
N LYS A 117 -10.75 -5.77 36.59
CA LYS A 117 -9.46 -6.40 36.91
C LYS A 117 -8.79 -6.94 35.65
N ARG A 118 -9.56 -7.63 34.80
CA ARG A 118 -9.09 -8.14 33.51
C ARG A 118 -8.52 -7.03 32.63
N LEU A 119 -9.20 -5.89 32.54
CA LEU A 119 -8.71 -4.74 31.78
C LEU A 119 -7.40 -4.16 32.36
N LYS A 120 -7.25 -4.10 33.68
CA LYS A 120 -5.99 -3.70 34.30
C LYS A 120 -4.84 -4.64 33.92
N VAL A 121 -5.07 -5.94 33.95
CA VAL A 121 -4.08 -6.95 33.53
C VAL A 121 -3.76 -6.83 32.04
N ALA A 122 -4.79 -6.68 31.18
CA ALA A 122 -4.58 -6.46 29.75
C ALA A 122 -3.75 -5.20 29.47
N ARG A 123 -3.95 -4.12 30.24
CA ARG A 123 -3.12 -2.91 30.16
C ARG A 123 -1.67 -3.17 30.59
N ALA A 124 -1.44 -4.00 31.61
CA ALA A 124 -0.11 -4.41 32.02
C ALA A 124 0.59 -5.25 30.92
N VAL A 125 -0.12 -6.20 30.29
CA VAL A 125 0.36 -6.96 29.14
C VAL A 125 0.70 -6.04 27.97
N LEU A 126 -0.13 -5.02 27.70
CA LEU A 126 0.14 -4.03 26.67
C LEU A 126 1.42 -3.23 26.95
N TYR A 127 1.65 -2.80 28.20
CA TYR A 127 2.90 -2.12 28.56
C TYR A 127 4.13 -3.03 28.37
N MET A 128 4.00 -4.31 28.71
CA MET A 128 5.04 -5.30 28.47
C MET A 128 5.33 -5.48 26.97
N ALA A 129 4.29 -5.61 26.14
CA ALA A 129 4.41 -5.69 24.68
C ALA A 129 4.98 -4.40 24.05
N GLN A 130 4.79 -3.24 24.70
CA GLN A 130 5.40 -1.96 24.33
C GLN A 130 6.89 -1.86 24.71
N GLY A 131 7.47 -2.89 25.31
CA GLY A 131 8.91 -2.98 25.62
C GLY A 131 9.32 -2.24 26.88
N THR A 132 8.42 -2.10 27.87
CA THR A 132 8.74 -1.52 29.19
C THR A 132 9.50 -0.19 29.09
N PHE A 133 8.95 0.67 28.25
CA PHE A 133 9.64 1.82 27.66
C PHE A 133 10.15 2.86 28.69
N ALA A 134 9.56 2.91 29.89
CA ALA A 134 10.00 3.82 30.95
C ALA A 134 11.37 3.45 31.55
N GLU A 135 11.79 2.19 31.39
CA GLU A 135 13.08 1.69 31.88
C GLU A 135 14.19 1.76 30.82
N CYS A 136 13.84 2.07 29.57
CA CYS A 136 14.76 2.11 28.44
C CYS A 136 15.44 3.48 28.29
N SER A 137 16.73 3.46 27.98
CA SER A 137 17.56 4.66 27.77
C SER A 137 17.74 5.03 26.29
N SER A 138 17.53 4.07 25.38
CA SER A 138 17.71 4.24 23.93
C SER A 138 16.63 3.53 23.12
N GLU A 139 16.48 3.93 21.85
CA GLU A 139 15.54 3.30 20.91
C GLU A 139 15.93 1.84 20.59
N ALA A 140 17.22 1.56 20.47
CA ALA A 140 17.71 0.19 20.21
C ALA A 140 17.40 -0.75 21.40
N GLU A 141 17.56 -0.25 22.62
CA GLU A 141 17.20 -0.99 23.84
C GLU A 141 15.69 -1.25 23.90
N LEU A 142 14.87 -0.26 23.55
CA LEU A 142 13.42 -0.42 23.47
C LEU A 142 13.03 -1.48 22.44
N GLN A 143 13.61 -1.45 21.23
CA GLN A 143 13.35 -2.46 20.20
C GLN A 143 13.74 -3.87 20.64
N TYR A 144 14.86 -4.00 21.36
CA TYR A 144 15.28 -5.26 21.96
C TYR A 144 14.25 -5.78 22.96
N TRP A 145 13.81 -4.94 23.90
CA TRP A 145 12.83 -5.35 24.93
C TRP A 145 11.45 -5.62 24.36
N VAL A 146 10.99 -4.85 23.37
CA VAL A 146 9.75 -5.15 22.62
C VAL A 146 9.85 -6.56 22.04
N ARG A 147 10.95 -6.87 21.35
CA ARG A 147 11.16 -8.18 20.73
C ARG A 147 11.17 -9.29 21.78
N TYR A 148 12.03 -9.17 22.81
CA TYR A 148 12.14 -10.16 23.87
C TYR A 148 10.81 -10.40 24.60
N ASN A 149 10.12 -9.34 25.00
CA ASN A 149 8.85 -9.44 25.71
C ASN A 149 7.74 -10.06 24.85
N VAL A 150 7.71 -9.75 23.55
CA VAL A 150 6.73 -10.34 22.62
C VAL A 150 6.96 -11.84 22.45
N PHE A 151 8.22 -12.29 22.27
CA PHE A 151 8.54 -13.72 22.21
C PHE A 151 8.13 -14.43 23.51
N LEU A 152 8.42 -13.82 24.66
CA LEU A 152 8.03 -14.35 25.97
C LEU A 152 6.51 -14.47 26.16
N LEU A 153 5.74 -13.46 25.73
CA LEU A 153 4.27 -13.50 25.76
C LEU A 153 3.71 -14.57 24.84
N LEU A 154 4.32 -14.77 23.67
CA LEU A 154 3.93 -15.83 22.76
C LEU A 154 4.22 -17.22 23.36
N GLU A 155 5.41 -17.44 23.92
CA GLU A 155 5.77 -18.70 24.60
C GLU A 155 4.86 -19.02 25.78
N ALA A 156 4.37 -17.98 26.48
CA ALA A 156 3.40 -18.14 27.56
C ALA A 156 2.01 -18.57 27.07
N GLY A 157 1.68 -18.43 25.78
CA GLY A 157 0.36 -18.70 25.23
C GLY A 157 -0.60 -17.51 25.27
N THR A 158 -0.09 -16.29 25.46
CA THR A 158 -0.93 -15.08 25.60
C THR A 158 -1.75 -14.79 24.35
N PHE A 159 -1.26 -15.10 23.14
CA PHE A 159 -2.00 -14.80 21.91
C PHE A 159 -3.33 -15.56 21.81
N SER A 160 -3.37 -16.84 22.20
CA SER A 160 -4.60 -17.64 22.19
C SER A 160 -5.65 -17.06 23.14
N ALA A 161 -5.25 -16.68 24.37
CA ALA A 161 -6.14 -16.01 25.31
C ALA A 161 -6.68 -14.67 24.77
N LEU A 162 -5.85 -13.90 24.05
CA LEU A 162 -6.28 -12.65 23.41
C LEU A 162 -7.32 -12.89 22.31
N VAL A 163 -7.19 -13.97 21.52
CA VAL A 163 -8.18 -14.33 20.49
C VAL A 163 -9.53 -14.66 21.13
N GLU A 164 -9.53 -15.43 22.22
CA GLU A 164 -10.75 -15.76 22.97
C GLU A 164 -11.41 -14.51 23.56
N LEU A 165 -10.63 -13.66 24.23
CA LEU A 165 -11.12 -12.41 24.81
C LEU A 165 -11.64 -11.44 23.73
N LEU A 166 -10.97 -11.36 22.59
CA LEU A 166 -11.43 -10.56 21.46
C LEU A 166 -12.77 -11.08 20.93
N SER A 167 -12.92 -12.40 20.77
CA SER A 167 -14.21 -12.99 20.37
C SER A 167 -15.31 -12.68 21.38
N MET A 168 -15.04 -12.77 22.69
CA MET A 168 -16.02 -12.41 23.72
C MET A 168 -16.44 -10.94 23.65
N GLU A 169 -15.49 -10.01 23.43
CA GLU A 169 -15.82 -8.58 23.31
C GLU A 169 -16.50 -8.25 21.98
N ILE A 170 -16.22 -8.98 20.90
CA ILE A 170 -16.96 -8.86 19.64
C ILE A 170 -18.44 -9.18 19.86
N ASP A 171 -18.77 -10.22 20.63
CA ASP A 171 -20.14 -10.67 20.91
C ASP A 171 -20.81 -9.96 22.10
N ASN A 172 -20.17 -8.93 22.65
CA ASN A 172 -20.70 -8.13 23.74
C ASN A 172 -21.88 -7.25 23.31
N ASN A 173 -23.08 -7.82 23.33
CA ASN A 173 -24.32 -7.16 22.94
C ASN A 173 -24.67 -5.94 23.81
N ALA A 174 -24.23 -5.90 25.07
CA ALA A 174 -24.48 -4.77 25.96
C ALA A 174 -23.67 -3.53 25.51
N ALA A 175 -22.39 -3.72 25.16
CA ALA A 175 -21.56 -2.67 24.60
C ALA A 175 -22.11 -2.18 23.25
N CYS A 176 -22.51 -3.10 22.38
CA CYS A 176 -23.16 -2.78 21.10
C CYS A 176 -24.43 -1.93 21.30
N SER A 177 -25.32 -2.37 22.19
CA SER A 177 -26.58 -1.68 22.47
C SER A 177 -26.38 -0.29 23.09
N SER A 178 -25.35 -0.14 23.94
CA SER A 178 -25.00 1.16 24.51
C SER A 178 -24.47 2.11 23.44
N ALA A 179 -23.54 1.65 22.60
CA ALA A 179 -22.93 2.45 21.55
C ALA A 179 -23.94 2.95 20.51
N VAL A 180 -24.89 2.10 20.09
CA VAL A 180 -25.92 2.47 19.11
C VAL A 180 -26.87 3.57 19.64
N ARG A 181 -27.09 3.64 20.95
CA ARG A 181 -27.94 4.66 21.57
C ARG A 181 -27.22 5.98 21.82
N LYS A 182 -25.89 6.00 21.83
CA LYS A 182 -25.11 7.21 22.11
C LYS A 182 -25.09 8.12 20.88
N PRO A 183 -25.40 9.42 21.02
CA PRO A 183 -25.39 10.36 19.90
C PRO A 183 -23.98 10.63 19.36
N ALA A 184 -22.96 10.52 20.21
CA ALA A 184 -21.55 10.59 19.84
C ALA A 184 -20.79 9.45 20.53
N ILE A 185 -20.06 8.68 19.73
CA ILE A 185 -19.19 7.59 20.20
C ILE A 185 -17.77 8.14 20.27
N SER A 186 -17.06 7.79 21.33
CA SER A 186 -15.68 8.23 21.58
C SER A 186 -14.75 7.03 21.80
N LEU A 187 -13.46 7.34 21.88
CA LEU A 187 -12.42 6.36 22.22
C LEU A 187 -12.65 5.62 23.56
N ALA A 188 -13.38 6.22 24.50
CA ALA A 188 -13.71 5.57 25.78
C ALA A 188 -14.60 4.31 25.60
N ASP A 189 -15.45 4.31 24.57
CA ASP A 189 -16.44 3.26 24.31
C ASP A 189 -15.84 1.94 23.78
N SER A 190 -14.57 1.97 23.36
CA SER A 190 -13.89 0.85 22.72
C SER A 190 -12.61 0.43 23.43
N THR A 191 -12.41 0.88 24.67
CA THR A 191 -11.17 0.71 25.43
C THR A 191 -10.69 -0.75 25.50
N ASP A 192 -11.55 -1.70 25.88
CA ASP A 192 -11.19 -3.13 25.95
C ASP A 192 -10.71 -3.65 24.59
N LEU A 193 -11.45 -3.39 23.52
CA LEU A 193 -11.09 -3.78 22.15
C LEU A 193 -9.77 -3.14 21.70
N ARG A 194 -9.56 -1.85 21.98
CA ARG A 194 -8.33 -1.14 21.60
C ARG A 194 -7.11 -1.73 22.30
N VAL A 195 -7.20 -2.04 23.59
CA VAL A 195 -6.11 -2.68 24.33
C VAL A 195 -5.78 -4.06 23.74
N LEU A 196 -6.79 -4.91 23.52
CA LEU A 196 -6.58 -6.25 22.95
C LEU A 196 -5.97 -6.18 21.54
N LEU A 197 -6.55 -5.37 20.65
CA LEU A 197 -6.07 -5.21 19.27
C LEU A 197 -4.66 -4.63 19.20
N ASN A 198 -4.30 -3.71 20.11
CA ASN A 198 -2.94 -3.17 20.19
C ASN A 198 -1.93 -4.27 20.57
N ILE A 199 -2.24 -5.11 21.57
CA ILE A 199 -1.34 -6.21 21.97
C ILE A 199 -1.17 -7.18 20.79
N MET A 200 -2.28 -7.60 20.18
CA MET A 200 -2.25 -8.53 19.04
C MET A 200 -1.47 -7.95 17.86
N TYR A 201 -1.65 -6.66 17.54
CA TYR A 201 -0.90 -6.00 16.48
C TYR A 201 0.60 -5.95 16.79
N LEU A 202 0.99 -5.58 18.01
CA LEU A 202 2.41 -5.54 18.40
C LEU A 202 3.06 -6.93 18.33
N ILE A 203 2.34 -7.98 18.73
CA ILE A 203 2.81 -9.37 18.62
C ILE A 203 3.04 -9.72 17.13
N VAL A 204 2.01 -9.55 16.28
CA VAL A 204 2.09 -9.91 14.86
C VAL A 204 3.15 -9.10 14.12
N GLU A 205 3.22 -7.78 14.35
CA GLU A 205 4.21 -6.91 13.68
C GLU A 205 5.64 -7.27 14.08
N THR A 206 5.90 -7.48 15.38
CA THR A 206 7.25 -7.78 15.89
C THR A 206 7.74 -9.15 15.42
N ILE A 207 6.85 -10.17 15.43
CA ILE A 207 7.14 -11.54 14.99
C ILE A 207 7.10 -11.67 13.46
N ARG A 208 6.67 -10.66 12.72
CA ARG A 208 6.84 -10.68 11.25
C ARG A 208 8.29 -10.42 10.85
N HIS A 209 9.02 -9.55 11.57
CA HIS A 209 10.38 -9.15 11.22
C HIS A 209 11.40 -10.21 11.63
N GLU A 210 12.02 -10.86 10.65
CA GLU A 210 13.13 -11.79 10.84
C GLU A 210 14.41 -11.01 11.15
N ASP A 211 15.14 -11.44 12.19
CA ASP A 211 16.47 -10.89 12.51
C ASP A 211 17.51 -12.00 12.41
N SER A 212 18.63 -11.71 11.76
CA SER A 212 19.78 -12.62 11.66
C SER A 212 20.36 -13.02 13.02
N ALA A 213 20.10 -12.24 14.07
CA ALA A 213 20.51 -12.53 15.44
C ALA A 213 19.53 -13.42 16.23
N ASP A 214 18.41 -13.85 15.63
CA ASP A 214 17.41 -14.67 16.31
C ASP A 214 17.97 -16.06 16.69
N SER A 215 17.57 -16.55 17.87
CA SER A 215 17.86 -17.92 18.29
C SER A 215 17.07 -18.92 17.42
N PRO A 216 17.55 -20.16 17.25
CA PRO A 216 16.81 -21.19 16.51
C PRO A 216 15.45 -21.50 17.17
N GLU A 217 15.32 -21.31 18.49
CA GLU A 217 14.07 -21.45 19.24
C GLU A 217 13.06 -20.37 18.81
N TRP A 218 13.50 -19.12 18.66
CA TRP A 218 12.65 -18.02 18.19
C TRP A 218 12.25 -18.18 16.72
N SER A 219 13.15 -18.69 15.87
CA SER A 219 12.79 -19.02 14.48
C SER A 219 11.75 -20.15 14.41
N ALA A 220 11.89 -21.19 15.24
CA ALA A 220 10.91 -22.26 15.31
C ALA A 220 9.56 -21.76 15.82
N LEU A 221 9.55 -20.95 16.90
CA LEU A 221 8.33 -20.38 17.46
C LEU A 221 7.61 -19.47 16.46
N ARG A 222 8.34 -18.69 15.67
CA ARG A 222 7.79 -17.85 14.59
C ARG A 222 7.06 -18.69 13.54
N GLU A 223 7.65 -19.78 13.07
CA GLU A 223 7.02 -20.65 12.06
C GLU A 223 5.80 -21.39 12.62
N THR A 224 5.86 -21.82 13.89
CA THR A 224 4.70 -22.36 14.61
C THR A 224 3.59 -21.31 14.68
N PHE A 225 3.89 -20.10 15.12
CA PHE A 225 2.92 -19.01 15.21
C PHE A 225 2.33 -18.60 13.86
N LYS A 226 3.14 -18.58 12.80
CA LYS A 226 2.68 -18.31 11.44
C LYS A 226 1.67 -19.35 10.96
N THR A 227 1.92 -20.62 11.26
CA THR A 227 1.02 -21.73 10.93
C THR A 227 -0.26 -21.64 11.75
N GLU A 228 -0.12 -21.38 13.05
CA GLU A 228 -1.23 -21.18 13.99
C GLU A 228 -2.14 -20.04 13.54
N LEU A 229 -1.60 -18.86 13.22
CA LEU A 229 -2.37 -17.69 12.78
C LEU A 229 -3.13 -17.92 11.47
N GLY A 230 -2.55 -18.72 10.57
CA GLY A 230 -3.18 -19.13 9.31
C GLY A 230 -4.17 -20.28 9.45
N SER A 231 -4.19 -20.95 10.59
CA SER A 231 -5.07 -22.07 10.92
C SER A 231 -6.25 -21.64 11.80
N SER A 232 -7.20 -22.53 12.01
CA SER A 232 -8.36 -22.30 12.88
C SER A 232 -7.97 -22.37 14.36
N LEU A 233 -7.74 -21.22 15.00
CA LEU A 233 -7.39 -21.14 16.42
C LEU A 233 -8.62 -21.18 17.34
N TYR A 234 -9.71 -20.52 16.96
CA TYR A 234 -10.92 -20.40 17.76
C TYR A 234 -12.16 -20.39 16.86
N ASN A 235 -13.27 -21.00 17.30
CA ASN A 235 -14.53 -21.12 16.54
C ASN A 235 -14.39 -21.70 15.11
N SER A 236 -13.39 -22.54 14.86
CA SER A 236 -13.11 -23.17 13.55
C SER A 236 -12.74 -22.21 12.42
N GLU A 237 -12.43 -20.95 12.71
CA GLU A 237 -12.06 -19.95 11.70
C GLU A 237 -10.69 -19.30 11.99
N PRO A 238 -9.89 -18.95 10.97
CA PRO A 238 -8.68 -18.16 11.14
C PRO A 238 -8.95 -16.77 11.71
N VAL A 239 -7.99 -16.19 12.45
CA VAL A 239 -8.10 -14.84 13.04
C VAL A 239 -8.42 -13.77 11.98
N SER A 240 -7.89 -13.92 10.76
CA SER A 240 -8.20 -13.02 9.64
C SER A 240 -9.69 -13.01 9.29
N VAL A 241 -10.38 -14.15 9.38
CA VAL A 241 -11.83 -14.27 9.11
C VAL A 241 -12.63 -13.60 10.23
N MET A 242 -12.23 -13.79 11.49
CA MET A 242 -12.82 -13.08 12.63
C MET A 242 -12.72 -11.56 12.47
N LEU A 243 -11.56 -11.04 12.03
CA LEU A 243 -11.38 -9.62 11.77
C LEU A 243 -12.22 -9.14 10.58
N PHE A 244 -12.38 -9.94 9.52
CA PHE A 244 -13.33 -9.65 8.43
C PHE A 244 -14.78 -9.57 8.94
N ALA A 245 -15.18 -10.44 9.86
CA ALA A 245 -16.49 -10.40 10.49
C ALA A 245 -16.70 -9.12 11.34
N MET A 246 -15.65 -8.61 12.00
CA MET A 246 -15.72 -7.31 12.67
C MET A 246 -16.00 -6.16 11.69
N VAL A 247 -15.37 -6.18 10.51
CA VAL A 247 -15.57 -5.17 9.46
C VAL A 247 -17.02 -5.17 8.98
N THR A 248 -17.62 -6.34 8.73
CA THR A 248 -19.03 -6.42 8.30
C THR A 248 -19.99 -6.00 9.41
N LYS A 249 -19.76 -6.41 10.66
CA LYS A 249 -20.57 -6.03 11.82
C LYS A 249 -20.53 -4.51 12.11
N PHE A 250 -19.39 -3.87 11.85
CA PHE A 250 -19.27 -2.41 11.90
C PHE A 250 -20.08 -1.76 10.76
N CYS A 251 -19.91 -2.23 9.51
CA CYS A 251 -20.59 -1.67 8.34
C CYS A 251 -22.10 -1.88 8.32
N SER A 252 -22.63 -2.86 9.06
CA SER A 252 -24.07 -3.03 9.26
C SER A 252 -24.65 -2.12 10.34
N GLY A 253 -23.82 -1.36 11.07
CA GLY A 253 -24.24 -0.49 12.16
C GLY A 253 -24.54 -1.21 13.47
N HIS A 254 -24.26 -2.52 13.58
CA HIS A 254 -24.49 -3.27 14.81
C HIS A 254 -23.44 -2.99 15.88
N ALA A 255 -22.22 -2.65 15.47
CA ALA A 255 -21.11 -2.36 16.38
C ALA A 255 -20.35 -1.07 15.97
N PRO A 256 -20.96 0.12 16.10
CA PRO A 256 -20.37 1.38 15.63
C PRO A 256 -19.18 1.87 16.48
N HIS A 257 -18.91 1.24 17.62
CA HIS A 257 -17.80 1.57 18.52
C HIS A 257 -16.50 0.82 18.18
N PHE A 258 -16.52 -0.14 17.26
CA PHE A 258 -15.32 -0.91 16.95
C PHE A 258 -14.20 0.00 16.36
N PRO A 259 -12.95 -0.14 16.83
CA PRO A 259 -11.84 0.71 16.39
C PRO A 259 -11.30 0.25 15.03
N MET A 260 -11.96 0.67 13.93
CA MET A 260 -11.70 0.16 12.58
C MET A 260 -10.26 0.33 12.10
N LYS A 261 -9.57 1.41 12.46
CA LYS A 261 -8.14 1.57 12.11
C LYS A 261 -7.32 0.38 12.64
N LYS A 262 -7.49 0.03 13.91
CA LYS A 262 -6.73 -1.07 14.56
C LYS A 262 -7.13 -2.43 14.00
N VAL A 263 -8.43 -2.66 13.76
CA VAL A 263 -8.94 -3.90 13.13
C VAL A 263 -8.34 -4.08 11.73
N LEU A 264 -8.36 -3.04 10.90
CA LEU A 264 -7.85 -3.08 9.52
C LEU A 264 -6.32 -3.22 9.48
N LEU A 265 -5.60 -2.53 10.37
CA LEU A 265 -4.15 -2.70 10.49
C LEU A 265 -3.78 -4.13 10.89
N LEU A 266 -4.42 -4.69 11.93
CA LEU A 266 -4.18 -6.06 12.35
C LEU A 266 -4.54 -7.07 11.25
N LEU A 267 -5.67 -6.86 10.56
CA LEU A 267 -6.09 -7.70 9.43
C LEU A 267 -5.04 -7.68 8.30
N TRP A 268 -4.58 -6.48 7.93
CA TRP A 268 -3.51 -6.34 6.93
C TRP A 268 -2.25 -7.08 7.34
N LYS A 269 -1.73 -6.85 8.55
CA LYS A 269 -0.49 -7.49 9.01
C LYS A 269 -0.64 -9.00 9.18
N SER A 270 -1.81 -9.49 9.59
CA SER A 270 -2.10 -10.93 9.70
C SER A 270 -2.09 -11.61 8.33
N ILE A 271 -2.74 -11.01 7.32
CA ILE A 271 -2.71 -11.52 5.94
C ILE A 271 -1.28 -11.47 5.38
N LEU A 272 -0.56 -10.37 5.63
CA LEU A 272 0.82 -10.19 5.17
C LEU A 272 1.77 -11.24 5.78
N PHE A 273 1.62 -11.55 7.07
CA PHE A 273 2.46 -12.54 7.75
C PHE A 273 2.12 -13.99 7.32
N THR A 274 0.84 -14.32 7.16
CA THR A 274 0.39 -15.68 6.82
C THR A 274 0.60 -16.03 5.34
N LEU A 275 0.19 -15.15 4.42
CA LEU A 275 0.30 -15.38 2.97
C LEU A 275 1.67 -14.97 2.41
N GLY A 276 2.28 -13.96 3.03
CA GLY A 276 3.56 -13.40 2.63
C GLY A 276 3.47 -12.10 1.83
N GLY A 277 4.59 -11.38 1.78
CA GLY A 277 4.75 -10.12 1.06
C GLY A 277 5.02 -10.27 -0.44
N PHE A 278 5.33 -9.16 -1.11
CA PHE A 278 5.55 -9.15 -2.56
C PHE A 278 6.77 -9.97 -3.02
N GLU A 279 7.87 -9.96 -2.26
CA GLU A 279 9.08 -10.77 -2.56
C GLU A 279 8.80 -12.28 -2.42
N GLN A 280 8.08 -12.67 -1.36
CA GLN A 280 7.67 -14.06 -1.13
C GLN A 280 6.67 -14.51 -2.20
N LEU A 281 5.69 -13.67 -2.55
CA LEU A 281 4.75 -13.92 -3.65
C LEU A 281 5.48 -14.14 -4.99
N GLN A 282 6.50 -13.35 -5.30
CA GLN A 282 7.30 -13.52 -6.52
C GLN A 282 8.06 -14.86 -6.51
N SER A 283 8.61 -15.24 -5.35
CA SER A 283 9.26 -16.54 -5.16
C SER A 283 8.27 -17.71 -5.36
N LEU A 284 7.09 -17.63 -4.74
CA LEU A 284 6.02 -18.61 -4.92
C LEU A 284 5.58 -18.72 -6.39
N LYS A 285 5.51 -17.59 -7.11
CA LYS A 285 5.18 -17.56 -8.53
C LYS A 285 6.24 -18.26 -9.38
N VAL A 286 7.52 -18.09 -9.08
CA VAL A 286 8.60 -18.81 -9.77
C VAL A 286 8.50 -20.31 -9.51
N CYS A 287 8.31 -20.73 -8.25
CA CYS A 287 8.10 -22.13 -7.89
C CYS A 287 6.90 -22.74 -8.62
N LYS A 288 5.75 -22.05 -8.62
CA LYS A 288 4.53 -22.50 -9.31
C LYS A 288 4.73 -22.65 -10.82
N ARG A 289 5.52 -21.78 -11.45
CA ARG A 289 5.87 -21.92 -12.88
C ARG A 289 6.74 -23.14 -13.14
N ALA A 290 7.71 -23.41 -12.27
CA ALA A 290 8.54 -24.60 -12.37
C ALA A 290 7.72 -25.89 -12.21
N GLU A 291 6.79 -25.93 -11.25
CA GLU A 291 5.85 -27.05 -11.07
C GLU A 291 4.99 -27.31 -12.33
N LEU A 292 4.62 -26.25 -13.06
CA LEU A 292 3.84 -26.32 -14.29
C LEU A 292 4.68 -26.53 -15.56
N GLY A 293 6.01 -26.68 -15.44
CA GLY A 293 6.92 -26.81 -16.58
C GLY A 293 7.02 -25.56 -17.47
N LEU A 294 6.65 -24.39 -16.95
CA LEU A 294 6.71 -23.11 -17.67
C LEU A 294 8.11 -22.49 -17.56
N PRO A 295 8.57 -21.73 -18.58
CA PRO A 295 9.85 -21.04 -18.52
C PRO A 295 9.87 -20.00 -17.39
N ASN A 296 11.05 -19.79 -16.81
CA ASN A 296 11.26 -18.76 -15.79
C ASN A 296 10.89 -17.38 -16.33
N LEU A 297 10.41 -16.52 -15.44
CA LEU A 297 10.14 -15.14 -15.81
C LEU A 297 11.47 -14.44 -16.13
N PRO A 298 11.56 -13.72 -17.27
CA PRO A 298 12.79 -13.04 -17.64
C PRO A 298 13.14 -11.89 -16.67
N GLU A 299 12.13 -11.28 -16.05
CA GLU A 299 12.30 -10.13 -15.17
C GLU A 299 11.41 -10.20 -13.93
N ASP A 300 11.91 -9.58 -12.86
CA ASP A 300 11.16 -9.24 -11.67
C ASP A 300 10.62 -7.80 -11.79
N SER A 301 9.29 -7.68 -11.90
CA SER A 301 8.62 -6.40 -12.03
C SER A 301 8.88 -5.47 -10.85
N ILE A 302 9.07 -5.99 -9.63
CA ILE A 302 9.32 -5.17 -8.44
C ILE A 302 10.69 -4.51 -8.54
N ARG A 303 11.72 -5.27 -8.90
CA ARG A 303 13.08 -4.74 -9.10
C ARG A 303 13.15 -3.74 -10.23
N VAL A 304 12.44 -4.02 -11.33
CA VAL A 304 12.35 -3.10 -12.47
C VAL A 304 11.70 -1.78 -12.02
N MET A 305 10.56 -1.82 -11.33
CA MET A 305 9.88 -0.61 -10.83
C MET A 305 10.72 0.17 -9.82
N LYS A 306 11.44 -0.50 -8.90
CA LYS A 306 12.37 0.13 -7.94
C LYS A 306 13.47 0.96 -8.62
N SER A 307 13.87 0.55 -9.82
CA SER A 307 14.91 1.24 -10.60
C SER A 307 14.38 2.36 -11.51
N MET A 308 13.05 2.47 -11.66
CA MET A 308 12.44 3.50 -12.50
C MET A 308 12.39 4.82 -11.75
N ARG A 309 12.68 5.92 -12.46
CA ARG A 309 12.45 7.26 -11.92
C ARG A 309 10.97 7.40 -11.61
N ALA A 310 10.63 7.88 -10.41
CA ALA A 310 9.28 8.27 -10.08
C ALA A 310 8.82 9.33 -11.09
N SER A 311 7.87 8.97 -11.95
CA SER A 311 7.21 9.97 -12.79
C SER A 311 6.45 10.91 -11.86
N SER A 312 6.67 12.22 -11.98
CA SER A 312 5.81 13.23 -11.35
C SER A 312 4.34 12.85 -11.62
N PRO A 313 3.45 12.88 -10.62
CA PRO A 313 2.07 12.50 -10.83
C PRO A 313 1.48 13.29 -12.01
N PRO A 314 0.60 12.67 -12.82
CA PRO A 314 -0.01 13.36 -13.94
C PRO A 314 -0.63 14.68 -13.46
N THR A 315 -0.39 15.75 -14.20
CA THR A 315 -0.93 17.09 -13.94
C THR A 315 -2.42 16.96 -13.60
N SER A 316 -2.83 17.48 -12.44
CA SER A 316 -4.22 17.37 -11.98
C SER A 316 -5.17 17.94 -13.05
N ALA A 317 -6.38 17.39 -13.16
CA ALA A 317 -7.37 17.92 -14.11
C ALA A 317 -7.61 19.43 -13.91
N CYS A 318 -7.54 19.92 -12.67
CA CYS A 318 -7.59 21.35 -12.36
C CYS A 318 -6.42 22.13 -12.95
N ASP A 319 -5.19 21.60 -12.84
CA ASP A 319 -3.99 22.24 -13.42
C ASP A 319 -4.02 22.23 -14.96
N ILE A 320 -4.63 21.20 -15.56
CA ILE A 320 -4.86 21.15 -17.02
C ILE A 320 -5.87 22.21 -17.45
N ILE A 321 -6.96 22.39 -16.69
CA ILE A 321 -8.00 23.40 -16.95
C ILE A 321 -7.42 24.81 -16.77
N ASP A 322 -6.63 25.05 -15.72
CA ASP A 322 -5.96 26.34 -15.49
C ASP A 322 -4.90 26.63 -16.56
N GLN A 323 -4.17 25.61 -17.03
CA GLN A 323 -3.26 25.77 -18.17
C GLN A 323 -4.01 26.08 -19.46
N GLN A 324 -5.17 25.45 -19.70
CA GLN A 324 -6.03 25.79 -20.84
C GLN A 324 -6.52 27.22 -20.75
N GLN A 325 -7.07 27.65 -19.61
CA GLN A 325 -7.54 29.02 -19.42
C GLN A 325 -6.41 30.05 -19.55
N ARG A 326 -5.21 29.75 -19.04
CA ARG A 326 -4.01 30.62 -19.21
C ARG A 326 -3.54 30.67 -20.66
N ARG A 327 -3.68 29.60 -21.45
CA ARG A 327 -3.41 29.60 -22.90
C ARG A 327 -4.42 30.46 -23.65
N THR A 328 -5.72 30.31 -23.39
CA THR A 328 -6.77 31.14 -24.00
C THR A 328 -6.59 32.63 -23.68
N ARG A 329 -6.14 32.96 -22.46
CA ARG A 329 -5.84 34.35 -22.05
C ARG A 329 -4.59 34.93 -22.72
N ARG A 330 -3.61 34.10 -23.09
CA ARG A 330 -2.40 34.52 -23.83
C ARG A 330 -2.70 34.73 -25.31
N GLU A 331 -3.58 33.92 -25.89
CA GLU A 331 -4.05 34.07 -27.28
C GLU A 331 -4.86 35.36 -27.47
N HIS A 332 -5.71 35.72 -26.50
CA HIS A 332 -6.46 36.99 -26.53
C HIS A 332 -5.58 38.26 -26.43
N LYS A 333 -4.36 38.16 -25.88
CA LYS A 333 -3.41 39.29 -25.83
C LYS A 333 -2.50 39.39 -27.06
N ALA A 334 -2.41 38.33 -27.87
CA ALA A 334 -1.57 38.28 -29.06
C ALA A 334 -2.32 38.64 -30.37
N LEU A 335 -3.65 38.75 -30.33
CA LEU A 335 -4.50 39.01 -31.50
C LEU A 335 -5.02 40.45 -31.62
N ILE A 336 -4.24 41.45 -31.17
CA ILE A 336 -4.48 42.88 -31.47
C ILE A 336 -3.29 43.42 -32.27
N LYS A 337 -3.08 42.89 -33.48
CA LYS A 337 -2.40 43.54 -34.62
C LYS A 337 -2.29 42.56 -35.80
N GLN A 338 -3.33 42.49 -36.62
CA GLN A 338 -3.22 42.47 -38.09
C GLN A 338 -4.63 42.33 -38.69
N GLU A 339 -5.15 43.44 -39.20
CA GLU A 339 -6.22 43.44 -40.19
C GLU A 339 -5.65 43.16 -41.60
N ASN A 340 -6.52 42.64 -42.47
CA ASN A 340 -6.41 42.43 -43.92
C ASN A 340 -5.63 41.20 -44.42
N LEU A 341 -6.34 40.13 -44.79
CA LEU A 341 -6.82 39.92 -46.17
C LEU A 341 -7.68 38.64 -46.25
N GLU A 342 -8.92 38.79 -46.69
CA GLU A 342 -9.85 37.72 -47.04
C GLU A 342 -9.42 37.02 -48.35
N ALA A 343 -9.39 35.69 -48.36
CA ALA A 343 -9.71 34.89 -49.54
C ALA A 343 -9.95 33.42 -49.16
N PHE A 344 -11.08 32.90 -49.62
CA PHE A 344 -11.38 31.47 -49.77
C PHE A 344 -11.67 30.66 -48.50
N ASN A 345 -12.95 30.58 -48.13
CA ASN A 345 -13.50 29.25 -47.86
C ASN A 345 -14.95 29.13 -48.30
N GLU A 346 -15.20 28.09 -49.08
CA GLU A 346 -16.45 27.72 -49.74
C GLU A 346 -17.61 27.48 -48.77
N LYS A 347 -18.80 27.88 -49.22
CA LYS A 347 -20.10 27.56 -48.61
C LYS A 347 -20.45 26.09 -48.83
N ASP A 348 -20.82 25.40 -47.75
CA ASP A 348 -21.46 24.08 -47.77
C ASP A 348 -22.97 24.23 -48.12
N PRO A 349 -23.50 23.62 -49.21
CA PRO A 349 -24.83 23.95 -49.74
C PRO A 349 -26.02 23.16 -49.14
N PHE A 350 -25.88 22.47 -48.00
CA PHE A 350 -26.92 21.55 -47.52
C PHE A 350 -27.35 21.73 -46.06
N LYS A 351 -27.81 22.93 -45.68
CA LYS A 351 -28.81 23.07 -44.59
C LYS A 351 -29.79 24.19 -44.90
N ALA A 352 -31.01 23.78 -45.26
CA ALA A 352 -32.19 24.63 -45.29
C ALA A 352 -32.62 24.97 -43.86
N GLU A 353 -33.03 26.23 -43.70
CA GLU A 353 -33.62 26.80 -42.49
C GLU A 353 -34.94 26.12 -42.14
N ASP A 354 -35.20 25.96 -40.85
CA ASP A 354 -36.56 26.08 -40.34
C ASP A 354 -36.55 26.98 -39.11
N ALA A 355 -37.49 27.91 -39.14
CA ALA A 355 -37.64 29.06 -38.29
C ALA A 355 -38.48 28.77 -37.04
N ARG A 356 -38.45 29.77 -36.12
CA ARG A 356 -39.52 30.30 -35.25
C ARG A 356 -39.09 30.36 -33.77
N GLU A 357 -38.85 31.59 -33.28
CA GLU A 357 -39.77 32.45 -32.50
C GLU A 357 -39.60 32.13 -30.99
N GLU A 358 -39.46 33.03 -30.03
CA GLU A 358 -39.68 34.48 -29.92
C GLU A 358 -39.22 34.96 -28.50
N GLU A 359 -39.17 36.29 -28.32
CA GLU A 359 -39.17 37.14 -27.09
C GLU A 359 -37.82 37.43 -26.36
N GLU A 360 -37.27 38.66 -26.45
CA GLU A 360 -37.54 39.91 -25.66
C GLU A 360 -37.12 39.81 -24.18
N ASP A 361 -36.55 40.77 -23.46
CA ASP A 361 -35.98 42.12 -23.61
C ASP A 361 -35.05 42.28 -22.36
N GLY A 362 -33.89 42.94 -22.42
CA GLY A 362 -33.75 44.38 -22.16
C GLY A 362 -33.71 44.72 -20.65
N ASP A 363 -32.52 45.02 -20.08
CA ASP A 363 -32.31 46.27 -19.30
C ASP A 363 -30.82 46.49 -19.00
N ASP A 364 -30.37 47.71 -19.29
CA ASP A 364 -29.06 48.29 -18.99
C ASP A 364 -29.01 48.75 -17.53
N ASN A 365 -27.89 48.54 -16.84
CA ASN A 365 -27.45 49.53 -15.85
C ASN A 365 -25.94 49.50 -15.66
N GLU A 366 -25.27 50.52 -16.18
CA GLU A 366 -23.87 50.83 -15.93
C GLU A 366 -23.70 51.49 -14.55
N ASN A 367 -22.63 51.14 -13.82
CA ASN A 367 -21.68 52.15 -13.33
C ASN A 367 -20.35 51.52 -12.80
N PRO A 368 -19.22 52.27 -12.85
CA PRO A 368 -17.83 51.78 -12.80
C PRO A 368 -17.12 52.02 -11.44
N LEU A 369 -15.81 51.72 -11.38
CA LEU A 369 -14.77 51.95 -10.33
C LEU A 369 -14.36 50.64 -9.61
N GLU A 370 -13.11 50.24 -9.35
CA GLU A 370 -11.75 50.80 -9.45
C GLU A 370 -10.74 49.60 -9.37
N PRO A 371 -9.45 49.75 -9.76
CA PRO A 371 -8.48 48.65 -9.75
C PRO A 371 -7.71 48.60 -8.41
N GLU A 372 -7.91 47.55 -7.60
CA GLU A 372 -7.03 47.28 -6.45
C GLU A 372 -5.89 46.31 -6.79
N THR A 373 -4.72 46.75 -6.36
CA THR A 373 -3.38 46.16 -6.46
C THR A 373 -3.22 44.93 -5.57
N PHE A 374 -2.70 43.82 -6.11
CA PHE A 374 -2.20 42.68 -5.31
C PHE A 374 -0.70 42.86 -4.97
N PRO A 375 -0.28 42.57 -3.71
CA PRO A 375 1.11 42.70 -3.28
C PRO A 375 1.98 41.49 -3.66
N LEU A 376 3.24 41.79 -4.00
CA LEU A 376 4.32 40.84 -4.30
C LEU A 376 4.66 39.98 -3.08
N GLU A 377 4.59 38.65 -3.22
CA GLU A 377 5.13 37.69 -2.26
C GLU A 377 6.66 37.68 -2.29
N ARG A 378 7.24 37.52 -1.10
CA ARG A 378 8.67 37.59 -0.78
C ARG A 378 9.43 36.37 -1.29
N ASP A 379 10.63 36.60 -1.82
CA ASP A 379 11.68 35.60 -2.05
C ASP A 379 12.02 34.87 -0.74
N GLU A 380 11.72 33.57 -0.66
CA GLU A 380 12.35 32.67 0.31
C GLU A 380 13.57 31.99 -0.34
N VAL A 381 14.72 32.23 0.30
CA VAL A 381 16.06 31.85 -0.13
C VAL A 381 16.21 30.33 -0.11
N ILE A 382 16.41 29.74 -1.29
CA ILE A 382 16.70 28.32 -1.52
C ILE A 382 18.08 27.96 -0.93
N ALA A 383 18.12 26.96 -0.04
CA ALA A 383 19.37 26.37 0.46
C ALA A 383 20.03 25.47 -0.61
N PRO A 384 21.37 25.39 -0.68
CA PRO A 384 22.06 24.62 -1.71
C PRO A 384 21.91 23.10 -1.51
N PRO A 385 21.94 22.30 -2.60
CA PRO A 385 21.73 20.86 -2.53
C PRO A 385 22.92 20.14 -1.87
N ILE A 386 22.59 19.17 -1.00
CA ILE A 386 23.54 18.27 -0.34
C ILE A 386 24.02 17.21 -1.35
N PRO A 387 25.31 16.83 -1.40
CA PRO A 387 25.80 15.82 -2.33
C PRO A 387 25.33 14.41 -1.94
N HIS A 388 24.71 13.69 -2.87
CA HIS A 388 24.29 12.30 -2.69
C HIS A 388 25.46 11.30 -2.90
N PRO A 389 25.53 10.20 -2.12
CA PRO A 389 26.41 9.08 -2.42
C PRO A 389 25.88 8.27 -3.63
N SER A 390 26.80 7.71 -4.41
CA SER A 390 26.52 6.97 -5.64
C SER A 390 25.79 5.66 -5.38
N SER A 391 24.50 5.59 -5.71
CA SER A 391 23.77 4.33 -5.82
C SER A 391 24.25 3.55 -7.07
N ASP A 392 24.50 2.25 -6.90
CA ASP A 392 24.94 1.33 -7.95
C ASP A 392 23.99 1.37 -9.15
N ARG A 393 24.41 2.08 -10.21
CA ARG A 393 23.65 2.17 -11.45
C ARG A 393 23.71 0.81 -12.16
N VAL A 394 22.66 0.01 -11.99
CA VAL A 394 22.41 -1.16 -12.83
C VAL A 394 22.32 -0.70 -14.29
N SER A 395 23.28 -1.11 -15.12
CA SER A 395 23.31 -0.75 -16.53
C SER A 395 22.25 -1.53 -17.30
N PHE A 396 21.17 -0.87 -17.70
CA PHE A 396 20.21 -1.47 -18.62
C PHE A 396 20.80 -1.49 -20.05
N PRO A 397 20.67 -2.60 -20.79
CA PRO A 397 21.00 -2.61 -22.22
C PRO A 397 20.13 -1.60 -22.98
N LYS A 398 20.59 -1.13 -24.15
CA LYS A 398 19.83 -0.23 -25.01
C LYS A 398 18.49 -0.88 -25.41
N GLY A 399 17.41 -0.55 -24.71
CA GLY A 399 16.08 -1.13 -24.92
C GLY A 399 15.12 -0.79 -23.78
N LEU A 400 13.86 -1.22 -23.91
CA LEU A 400 12.93 -1.19 -22.78
C LEU A 400 13.47 -2.09 -21.65
N PRO A 401 13.23 -1.75 -20.38
CA PRO A 401 13.67 -2.57 -19.26
C PRO A 401 12.82 -3.85 -19.11
N TRP A 402 11.90 -4.11 -20.04
CA TRP A 402 11.11 -5.32 -20.09
C TRP A 402 11.10 -6.04 -21.43
N ALA A 403 11.03 -7.36 -21.39
CA ALA A 403 10.87 -8.23 -22.55
C ALA A 403 9.43 -8.13 -23.11
N PRO A 404 9.26 -8.05 -24.45
CA PRO A 404 7.95 -8.06 -25.06
C PRO A 404 7.25 -9.42 -24.81
N LYS A 405 5.94 -9.37 -24.58
CA LYS A 405 5.10 -10.55 -24.32
C LYS A 405 4.04 -10.67 -25.40
N VAL A 406 3.98 -11.85 -26.02
CA VAL A 406 2.99 -12.18 -27.06
C VAL A 406 2.03 -13.23 -26.51
N ARG A 407 0.72 -13.01 -26.66
CA ARG A 407 -0.30 -14.01 -26.29
C ARG A 407 -0.56 -14.95 -27.45
N GLU A 408 -1.09 -16.13 -27.16
CA GLU A 408 -1.51 -17.11 -28.17
C GLU A 408 -2.48 -16.49 -29.20
N LYS A 409 -3.50 -15.79 -28.72
CA LYS A 409 -4.48 -15.08 -29.57
C LYS A 409 -3.85 -14.04 -30.50
N ASP A 410 -2.75 -13.41 -30.10
CA ASP A 410 -2.06 -12.44 -30.96
C ASP A 410 -1.37 -13.14 -32.14
N ILE A 411 -0.88 -14.39 -31.94
CA ILE A 411 -0.33 -15.24 -32.99
C ILE A 411 -1.44 -15.74 -33.93
N GLU A 412 -2.57 -16.18 -33.37
CA GLU A 412 -3.75 -16.61 -34.13
C GLU A 412 -4.27 -15.48 -35.03
N ASN A 413 -4.51 -14.29 -34.47
CA ASN A 413 -4.99 -13.13 -35.22
C ASN A 413 -4.01 -12.75 -36.34
N PHE A 414 -2.70 -12.77 -36.06
CA PHE A 414 -1.68 -12.48 -37.07
C PHE A 414 -1.72 -13.49 -38.23
N LEU A 415 -1.88 -14.77 -37.90
CA LEU A 415 -2.00 -15.85 -38.88
C LEU A 415 -3.31 -15.77 -39.67
N GLU A 416 -4.44 -15.52 -39.03
CA GLU A 416 -5.73 -15.36 -39.70
C GLU A 416 -5.70 -14.18 -40.67
N CYS A 417 -5.21 -13.00 -40.25
CA CYS A 417 -5.05 -11.86 -41.14
C CYS A 417 -4.11 -12.17 -42.31
N SER A 418 -3.02 -12.90 -42.07
CA SER A 418 -2.07 -13.29 -43.12
C SER A 418 -2.66 -14.29 -44.10
N ARG A 419 -3.32 -15.35 -43.60
CA ARG A 419 -3.96 -16.37 -44.43
C ARG A 419 -5.13 -15.80 -45.22
N SER A 420 -5.95 -14.94 -44.61
CA SER A 420 -7.01 -14.21 -45.30
C SER A 420 -6.46 -13.35 -46.44
N LYS A 421 -5.36 -12.63 -46.21
CA LYS A 421 -4.74 -11.76 -47.22
C LYS A 421 -4.08 -12.51 -48.37
N PHE A 422 -3.38 -13.61 -48.09
CA PHE A 422 -2.55 -14.31 -49.10
C PHE A 422 -3.20 -15.57 -49.69
N ILE A 423 -4.09 -16.23 -48.94
CA ILE A 423 -4.69 -17.52 -49.30
C ILE A 423 -6.21 -17.39 -49.46
N GLY A 424 -6.84 -16.38 -48.84
CA GLY A 424 -8.30 -16.19 -48.88
C GLY A 424 -9.10 -17.15 -48.00
N TYR A 425 -8.41 -17.92 -47.14
CA TYR A 425 -9.02 -18.90 -46.25
C TYR A 425 -8.46 -18.77 -44.83
N THR A 426 -9.29 -18.95 -43.81
CA THR A 426 -8.89 -18.91 -42.39
C THR A 426 -9.11 -20.28 -41.75
N LEU A 427 -8.07 -20.79 -41.09
CA LEU A 427 -8.14 -21.95 -40.21
C LEU A 427 -8.28 -21.41 -38.78
N GLY A 428 -9.43 -21.62 -38.15
CA GLY A 428 -9.64 -21.20 -36.77
C GLY A 428 -8.80 -22.05 -35.81
N SER A 429 -8.32 -21.45 -34.71
CA SER A 429 -7.54 -22.12 -33.64
C SER A 429 -6.23 -22.80 -34.06
N ASP A 430 -5.69 -22.46 -35.24
CA ASP A 430 -4.43 -23.03 -35.73
C ASP A 430 -3.29 -22.00 -35.71
N THR A 431 -2.25 -22.30 -34.93
CA THR A 431 -1.04 -21.46 -34.75
C THR A 431 0.19 -21.97 -35.51
N ASP A 432 0.09 -23.11 -36.21
CA ASP A 432 1.26 -23.79 -36.78
C ASP A 432 1.28 -23.80 -38.31
N THR A 433 0.13 -23.83 -39.00
CA THR A 433 0.12 -23.97 -40.46
C THR A 433 0.58 -22.70 -41.19
N VAL A 434 1.80 -22.71 -41.72
CA VAL A 434 2.39 -21.59 -42.47
C VAL A 434 2.46 -21.83 -43.98
N VAL A 435 1.84 -22.90 -44.45
CA VAL A 435 1.83 -23.31 -45.86
C VAL A 435 1.16 -22.22 -46.71
N GLY A 436 1.82 -21.79 -47.78
CA GLY A 436 1.31 -20.74 -48.69
C GLY A 436 1.62 -19.30 -48.26
N LEU A 437 2.25 -19.08 -47.11
CA LEU A 437 2.62 -17.73 -46.65
C LEU A 437 4.05 -17.34 -47.07
N PRO A 438 4.32 -16.05 -47.38
CA PRO A 438 5.67 -15.55 -47.67
C PRO A 438 6.69 -15.71 -46.53
N ARG A 439 7.97 -15.85 -46.87
CA ARG A 439 9.10 -15.99 -45.91
C ARG A 439 9.15 -14.93 -44.81
N PRO A 440 8.89 -13.62 -45.07
CA PRO A 440 8.87 -12.62 -43.99
C PRO A 440 7.82 -12.93 -42.91
N ILE A 441 6.70 -13.56 -43.28
CA ILE A 441 5.67 -13.97 -42.32
C ILE A 441 6.15 -15.14 -41.47
N HIS A 442 6.91 -16.07 -42.06
CA HIS A 442 7.53 -17.17 -41.31
C HIS A 442 8.51 -16.64 -40.26
N GLU A 443 9.36 -15.66 -40.61
CA GLU A 443 10.27 -15.01 -39.67
C GLU A 443 9.52 -14.26 -38.56
N SER A 444 8.42 -13.61 -38.93
CA SER A 444 7.57 -12.89 -37.98
C SER A 444 6.93 -13.85 -36.97
N ILE A 445 6.36 -14.97 -37.44
CA ILE A 445 5.77 -16.01 -36.57
C ILE A 445 6.83 -16.64 -35.67
N LYS A 446 8.02 -16.92 -36.21
CA LYS A 446 9.14 -17.44 -35.41
C LYS A 446 9.47 -16.49 -34.26
N THR A 447 9.51 -15.18 -34.54
CA THR A 447 9.76 -14.14 -33.54
C THR A 447 8.64 -14.04 -32.51
N LEU A 448 7.38 -14.11 -32.95
CA LEU A 448 6.21 -14.11 -32.08
C LEU A 448 6.19 -15.33 -31.15
N LYS A 449 6.48 -16.53 -31.67
CA LYS A 449 6.58 -17.78 -30.89
C LYS A 449 7.72 -17.74 -29.88
N GLN A 450 8.86 -17.12 -30.23
CA GLN A 450 9.98 -16.95 -29.30
C GLN A 450 9.60 -16.10 -28.07
N HIS A 451 8.70 -15.13 -28.24
CA HIS A 451 8.21 -14.25 -27.17
C HIS A 451 6.81 -14.63 -26.66
N LYS A 452 6.34 -15.86 -26.96
CA LYS A 452 5.08 -16.38 -26.44
C LYS A 452 5.16 -16.49 -24.92
N TYR A 453 4.34 -15.72 -24.23
CA TYR A 453 4.23 -15.77 -22.78
C TYR A 453 2.97 -16.54 -22.40
N ILE A 454 3.15 -17.65 -21.68
CA ILE A 454 2.06 -18.41 -21.07
C ILE A 454 1.99 -18.06 -19.60
N SER A 455 0.83 -17.56 -19.18
CA SER A 455 0.53 -17.22 -17.79
C SER A 455 0.08 -18.46 -17.01
N ILE A 456 0.27 -18.44 -15.69
CA ILE A 456 -0.27 -19.49 -14.80
C ILE A 456 -1.79 -19.55 -14.92
N ALA A 457 -2.44 -18.39 -15.06
CA ALA A 457 -3.88 -18.27 -15.22
C ALA A 457 -4.40 -19.00 -16.47
N GLU A 458 -3.74 -18.87 -17.62
CA GLU A 458 -4.14 -19.60 -18.84
C GLU A 458 -4.03 -21.12 -18.66
N VAL A 459 -3.00 -21.60 -17.95
CA VAL A 459 -2.88 -23.02 -17.63
C VAL A 459 -4.01 -23.49 -16.72
N GLN A 460 -4.40 -22.68 -15.73
CA GLN A 460 -5.51 -22.99 -14.83
C GLN A 460 -6.86 -23.02 -15.56
N ILE A 461 -7.15 -22.00 -16.38
CA ILE A 461 -8.38 -21.95 -17.20
C ILE A 461 -8.44 -23.17 -18.12
N SER A 462 -7.34 -23.49 -18.81
CA SER A 462 -7.30 -24.66 -19.70
C SER A 462 -7.55 -25.99 -18.98
N ARG A 463 -7.09 -26.13 -17.73
CA ARG A 463 -7.36 -27.32 -16.91
C ARG A 463 -8.82 -27.40 -16.51
N GLU A 464 -9.42 -26.29 -16.09
CA GLU A 464 -10.85 -26.26 -15.77
C GLU A 464 -11.70 -26.63 -16.99
N GLU A 465 -11.38 -26.08 -18.16
CA GLU A 465 -12.10 -26.44 -19.39
C GLU A 465 -11.99 -27.94 -19.71
N GLU A 466 -10.87 -28.58 -19.39
CA GLU A 466 -10.69 -30.02 -19.54
C GLU A 466 -11.53 -30.82 -18.53
N TYR A 467 -11.58 -30.37 -17.27
CA TYR A 467 -12.44 -30.96 -16.24
C TYR A 467 -13.93 -30.84 -16.61
N GLN A 468 -14.36 -29.68 -17.12
CA GLN A 468 -15.72 -29.47 -17.59
C GLN A 468 -16.08 -30.36 -18.80
N LYS A 469 -15.12 -30.66 -19.67
CA LYS A 469 -15.31 -31.58 -20.81
C LYS A 469 -15.38 -33.04 -20.37
N THR A 470 -14.72 -33.40 -19.26
CA THR A 470 -14.59 -34.79 -18.80
C THR A 470 -15.03 -35.00 -17.33
N PRO A 471 -16.26 -34.63 -16.95
CA PRO A 471 -16.69 -34.58 -15.54
C PRO A 471 -16.71 -35.94 -14.84
N LEU A 472 -16.88 -37.04 -15.60
CA LEU A 472 -16.93 -38.39 -15.05
C LEU A 472 -15.57 -39.10 -15.02
N SER A 473 -14.56 -38.55 -15.69
CA SER A 473 -13.28 -39.23 -15.97
C SER A 473 -12.06 -38.45 -15.47
N GLY A 474 -12.17 -37.13 -15.31
CA GLY A 474 -11.06 -36.24 -14.94
C GLY A 474 -10.61 -36.32 -13.47
N GLY A 475 -11.37 -37.00 -12.60
CA GLY A 475 -11.12 -37.02 -11.15
C GLY A 475 -11.43 -35.68 -10.48
N GLU A 476 -11.31 -35.64 -9.14
CA GLU A 476 -11.39 -34.38 -8.39
C GLU A 476 -10.07 -33.61 -8.51
N GLU A 477 -10.14 -32.29 -8.64
CA GLU A 477 -8.95 -31.44 -8.60
C GLU A 477 -8.26 -31.57 -7.23
N GLN A 478 -6.98 -31.96 -7.23
CA GLN A 478 -6.18 -32.02 -6.01
C GLN A 478 -5.72 -30.62 -5.61
N ILE A 479 -6.56 -29.92 -4.85
CA ILE A 479 -6.22 -28.61 -4.30
C ILE A 479 -5.29 -28.79 -3.09
N LYS A 480 -4.08 -28.26 -3.19
CA LYS A 480 -3.13 -28.24 -2.07
C LYS A 480 -3.65 -27.26 -1.01
N LEU A 481 -3.94 -27.76 0.18
CA LEU A 481 -4.26 -26.96 1.37
C LEU A 481 -3.06 -26.09 1.77
N CYS A 482 -3.03 -24.87 1.26
CA CYS A 482 -2.07 -23.83 1.62
C CYS A 482 -2.74 -22.74 2.46
N ALA A 483 -1.95 -21.86 3.08
CA ALA A 483 -2.50 -20.75 3.87
C ALA A 483 -3.49 -19.87 3.08
N THR A 484 -3.23 -19.65 1.78
CA THR A 484 -4.14 -18.92 0.89
C THR A 484 -5.47 -19.64 0.71
N GLU A 485 -5.45 -20.96 0.57
CA GLU A 485 -6.64 -21.78 0.40
C GLU A 485 -7.48 -21.82 1.68
N LEU A 486 -6.85 -22.00 2.85
CA LEU A 486 -7.52 -21.96 4.15
C LEU A 486 -8.21 -20.61 4.38
N LEU A 487 -7.52 -19.51 4.06
CA LEU A 487 -8.12 -18.18 4.13
C LEU A 487 -9.29 -18.03 3.15
N TYR A 488 -9.12 -18.46 1.90
CA TYR A 488 -10.17 -18.37 0.87
C TYR A 488 -11.43 -19.14 1.30
N GLN A 489 -11.27 -20.37 1.79
CA GLN A 489 -12.38 -21.19 2.29
C GLN A 489 -13.13 -20.51 3.44
N GLY A 490 -12.41 -19.89 4.38
CA GLY A 490 -13.02 -19.17 5.50
C GLY A 490 -13.77 -17.91 5.06
N ILE A 491 -13.26 -17.15 4.09
CA ILE A 491 -13.93 -15.93 3.63
C ILE A 491 -15.03 -16.16 2.59
N LEU A 492 -14.98 -17.27 1.84
CA LEU A 492 -15.86 -17.57 0.70
C LEU A 492 -17.36 -17.38 1.01
N PRO A 493 -17.91 -17.88 2.14
CA PRO A 493 -19.34 -17.78 2.41
C PRO A 493 -19.87 -16.34 2.48
N SER A 494 -19.02 -15.39 2.89
CA SER A 494 -19.37 -13.98 3.08
C SER A 494 -18.48 -13.03 2.27
N LEU A 495 -17.79 -13.55 1.25
CA LEU A 495 -16.84 -12.76 0.44
C LEU A 495 -17.48 -11.50 -0.16
N PRO A 496 -18.69 -11.55 -0.77
CA PRO A 496 -19.33 -10.35 -1.30
C PRO A 496 -19.55 -9.29 -0.23
N GLN A 497 -19.98 -9.69 0.97
CA GLN A 497 -20.22 -8.80 2.09
C GLN A 497 -18.92 -8.17 2.60
N TYR A 498 -17.83 -8.94 2.67
CA TYR A 498 -16.52 -8.41 3.04
C TYR A 498 -16.02 -7.36 2.04
N MET A 499 -16.14 -7.64 0.73
CA MET A 499 -15.73 -6.69 -0.30
C MET A 499 -16.54 -5.39 -0.24
N ILE A 500 -17.87 -5.49 -0.10
CA ILE A 500 -18.74 -4.31 0.05
C ILE A 500 -18.40 -3.54 1.33
N ALA A 501 -18.15 -4.23 2.45
CA ALA A 501 -17.83 -3.60 3.72
C ALA A 501 -16.51 -2.82 3.65
N LEU A 502 -15.46 -3.40 3.07
CA LEU A 502 -14.18 -2.70 2.83
C LEU A 502 -14.37 -1.45 1.97
N LEU A 503 -15.14 -1.55 0.87
CA LEU A 503 -15.37 -0.41 -0.02
C LEU A 503 -16.24 0.68 0.62
N LYS A 504 -17.18 0.33 1.50
CA LYS A 504 -17.95 1.31 2.28
C LYS A 504 -17.05 2.12 3.22
N ILE A 505 -16.14 1.45 3.94
CA ILE A 505 -15.16 2.13 4.82
C ILE A 505 -14.22 3.00 3.99
N LEU A 506 -13.74 2.48 2.85
CA LEU A 506 -12.88 3.23 1.94
C LEU A 506 -13.57 4.50 1.40
N LEU A 507 -14.87 4.43 1.09
CA LEU A 507 -15.67 5.58 0.68
C LEU A 507 -15.84 6.62 1.80
N ALA A 508 -16.05 6.18 3.05
CA ALA A 508 -16.16 7.07 4.21
C ALA A 508 -14.82 7.78 4.51
N ALA A 509 -13.69 7.12 4.23
CA ALA A 509 -12.36 7.70 4.34
C ALA A 509 -11.96 8.59 3.15
N ALA A 510 -12.80 8.71 2.12
CA ALA A 510 -12.49 9.52 0.95
C ALA A 510 -12.34 11.01 1.31
N PRO A 511 -11.27 11.70 0.89
CA PRO A 511 -11.02 13.12 1.18
C PRO A 511 -12.13 14.10 0.79
N THR A 512 -12.95 13.75 -0.21
CA THR A 512 -14.08 14.56 -0.68
C THR A 512 -15.44 14.13 -0.12
N SER A 513 -15.49 13.22 0.86
CA SER A 513 -16.74 12.88 1.54
C SER A 513 -17.24 14.08 2.36
N LYS A 514 -18.48 14.54 2.08
CA LYS A 514 -19.14 15.56 2.91
C LYS A 514 -19.77 14.85 4.12
N ALA A 515 -19.66 15.43 5.31
CA ALA A 515 -20.16 14.84 6.56
C ALA A 515 -21.67 14.47 6.57
N LYS A 516 -22.48 14.99 5.63
CA LYS A 516 -23.91 14.66 5.49
C LYS A 516 -24.20 13.36 4.73
N THR A 517 -23.19 12.72 4.11
CA THR A 517 -23.38 11.50 3.29
C THR A 517 -22.76 10.25 3.90
N ASP A 518 -22.14 10.35 5.07
CA ASP A 518 -21.42 9.22 5.67
C ASP A 518 -22.41 8.28 6.36
N SER A 519 -22.69 7.15 5.71
CA SER A 519 -23.54 6.08 6.27
C SER A 519 -22.92 5.38 7.49
N ILE A 520 -21.63 5.61 7.77
CA ILE A 520 -20.86 5.00 8.86
C ILE A 520 -19.90 6.03 9.48
N ASN A 521 -19.74 6.00 10.80
CA ASN A 521 -18.82 6.89 11.51
C ASN A 521 -17.47 6.19 11.76
N ILE A 522 -16.50 6.40 10.87
CA ILE A 522 -15.15 5.85 11.01
C ILE A 522 -14.30 6.58 12.06
N LEU A 523 -14.75 7.72 12.59
CA LEU A 523 -13.94 8.59 13.46
C LEU A 523 -14.09 8.28 14.97
N ALA A 524 -14.90 7.29 15.33
CA ALA A 524 -15.13 6.90 16.72
C ALA A 524 -13.84 6.55 17.50
N ASP A 525 -12.80 6.06 16.81
CA ASP A 525 -11.48 5.70 17.38
C ASP A 525 -10.50 6.89 17.52
N VAL A 526 -10.93 8.11 17.14
CA VAL A 526 -10.09 9.33 17.24
C VAL A 526 -10.73 10.37 18.13
N LEU A 527 -12.07 10.41 18.18
CA LEU A 527 -12.79 11.43 18.92
C LEU A 527 -12.59 11.29 20.43
N PRO A 528 -12.11 12.34 21.13
CA PRO A 528 -11.97 12.35 22.57
C PRO A 528 -13.34 12.36 23.27
N GLU A 529 -13.35 11.97 24.55
CA GLU A 529 -14.56 12.03 25.38
C GLU A 529 -15.02 13.48 25.62
N GLU A 530 -14.05 14.39 25.83
CA GLU A 530 -14.28 15.83 25.91
C GLU A 530 -13.77 16.52 24.65
N MET A 531 -14.62 17.33 24.02
CA MET A 531 -14.24 18.06 22.81
C MET A 531 -13.20 19.15 23.12
N PRO A 532 -12.21 19.34 22.23
CA PRO A 532 -11.12 20.28 22.46
C PRO A 532 -11.65 21.72 22.59
N THR A 533 -11.25 22.40 23.67
CA THR A 533 -11.66 23.79 23.95
C THR A 533 -10.67 24.81 23.40
N THR A 534 -9.43 24.38 23.11
CA THR A 534 -8.36 25.26 22.62
C THR A 534 -8.10 25.07 21.13
N VAL A 535 -7.70 26.15 20.44
CA VAL A 535 -7.34 26.12 19.01
C VAL A 535 -6.26 25.08 18.72
N LEU A 536 -5.25 24.97 19.60
CA LEU A 536 -4.16 24.00 19.44
C LEU A 536 -4.66 22.55 19.50
N GLN A 537 -5.55 22.22 20.44
CA GLN A 537 -6.11 20.88 20.55
C GLN A 537 -7.02 20.56 19.36
N SER A 538 -7.80 21.54 18.88
CA SER A 538 -8.63 21.39 17.69
C SER A 538 -7.80 21.17 16.42
N MET A 539 -6.68 21.89 16.26
CA MET A 539 -5.74 21.65 15.15
C MET A 539 -5.12 20.25 15.22
N LYS A 540 -4.68 19.81 16.41
CA LYS A 540 -4.16 18.44 16.61
C LYS A 540 -5.18 17.38 16.23
N LEU A 541 -6.45 17.55 16.65
CA LEU A 541 -7.53 16.64 16.29
C LEU A 541 -7.80 16.63 14.78
N GLY A 542 -7.78 17.77 14.11
CA GLY A 542 -7.95 17.85 12.65
C GLY A 542 -6.87 17.09 11.87
N VAL A 543 -5.61 17.20 12.31
CA VAL A 543 -4.49 16.43 11.75
C VAL A 543 -4.70 14.92 11.99
N ASP A 544 -5.07 14.53 13.20
CA ASP A 544 -5.31 13.12 13.53
C ASP A 544 -6.48 12.51 12.73
N VAL A 545 -7.54 13.27 12.49
CA VAL A 545 -8.68 12.81 11.67
C VAL A 545 -8.25 12.55 10.23
N ASN A 546 -7.47 13.45 9.63
CA ASN A 546 -6.96 13.26 8.27
C ASN A 546 -6.05 12.04 8.21
N ARG A 547 -5.10 11.95 9.15
CA ARG A 547 -4.18 10.83 9.28
C ARG A 547 -4.89 9.49 9.46
N HIS A 548 -5.94 9.46 10.27
CA HIS A 548 -6.77 8.28 10.47
C HIS A 548 -7.41 7.80 9.16
N LYS A 549 -7.97 8.72 8.36
CA LYS A 549 -8.52 8.40 7.04
C LYS A 549 -7.45 7.84 6.12
N GLU A 550 -6.26 8.43 6.09
CA GLU A 550 -5.15 7.98 5.25
C GLU A 550 -4.67 6.57 5.61
N ILE A 551 -4.50 6.29 6.90
CA ILE A 551 -4.11 4.95 7.38
C ILE A 551 -5.16 3.91 7.01
N ILE A 552 -6.46 4.23 7.13
CA ILE A 552 -7.54 3.34 6.71
C ILE A 552 -7.47 3.07 5.21
N VAL A 553 -7.29 4.11 4.38
CA VAL A 553 -7.16 3.98 2.92
C VAL A 553 -5.96 3.10 2.57
N LYS A 554 -4.82 3.32 3.22
CA LYS A 554 -3.59 2.50 3.07
C LYS A 554 -3.87 1.04 3.42
N ALA A 555 -4.43 0.76 4.60
CA ALA A 555 -4.69 -0.60 5.07
C ALA A 555 -5.66 -1.36 4.16
N ILE A 556 -6.79 -0.75 3.77
CA ILE A 556 -7.77 -1.39 2.87
C ILE A 556 -7.15 -1.65 1.50
N SER A 557 -6.40 -0.69 0.96
CA SER A 557 -5.72 -0.86 -0.34
C SER A 557 -4.72 -2.02 -0.29
N ALA A 558 -3.95 -2.13 0.79
CA ALA A 558 -2.98 -3.20 0.98
C ALA A 558 -3.66 -4.57 1.13
N ILE A 559 -4.75 -4.67 1.90
CA ILE A 559 -5.57 -5.90 2.03
C ILE A 559 -6.08 -6.34 0.66
N LEU A 560 -6.73 -5.44 -0.10
CA LEU A 560 -7.29 -5.76 -1.41
C LEU A 560 -6.20 -6.20 -2.39
N LEU A 561 -5.05 -5.51 -2.42
CA LEU A 561 -3.94 -5.85 -3.30
C LEU A 561 -3.31 -7.21 -2.95
N LEU A 562 -3.10 -7.51 -1.67
CA LEU A 562 -2.55 -8.79 -1.23
C LEU A 562 -3.50 -9.94 -1.59
N LEU A 563 -4.79 -9.80 -1.28
CA LEU A 563 -5.80 -10.83 -1.60
C LEU A 563 -5.91 -11.07 -3.11
N LEU A 564 -6.04 -10.02 -3.92
CA LEU A 564 -6.12 -10.16 -5.39
C LEU A 564 -4.90 -10.87 -5.95
N LYS A 565 -3.69 -10.56 -5.46
CA LYS A 565 -2.46 -11.18 -5.95
C LYS A 565 -2.31 -12.63 -5.50
N HIS A 566 -2.56 -12.92 -4.23
CA HIS A 566 -2.45 -14.27 -3.68
C HIS A 566 -3.53 -15.20 -4.23
N PHE A 567 -4.78 -14.76 -4.34
CA PHE A 567 -5.85 -15.55 -4.97
C PHE A 567 -5.57 -15.79 -6.44
N LYS A 568 -5.05 -14.81 -7.18
CA LYS A 568 -4.67 -15.03 -8.58
C LYS A 568 -3.57 -16.06 -8.75
N LEU A 569 -2.62 -16.12 -7.80
CA LEU A 569 -1.56 -17.12 -7.82
C LEU A 569 -2.06 -18.50 -7.42
N ASN A 570 -2.98 -18.57 -6.45
CA ASN A 570 -3.58 -19.81 -5.98
C ASN A 570 -4.51 -20.41 -7.04
N HIS A 571 -5.56 -19.69 -7.44
CA HIS A 571 -6.45 -20.08 -8.53
C HIS A 571 -7.11 -18.87 -9.23
N ILE A 572 -7.07 -18.83 -10.55
CA ILE A 572 -7.63 -17.72 -11.35
C ILE A 572 -9.10 -17.42 -11.04
N TYR A 573 -9.95 -18.43 -10.81
CA TYR A 573 -11.36 -18.20 -10.47
C TYR A 573 -11.59 -17.65 -9.07
N GLN A 574 -10.69 -17.88 -8.12
CA GLN A 574 -10.76 -17.22 -6.81
C GLN A 574 -10.56 -15.71 -6.97
N PHE A 575 -9.59 -15.34 -7.81
CA PHE A 575 -9.37 -13.94 -8.19
C PHE A 575 -10.56 -13.37 -8.97
N GLU A 576 -11.07 -14.08 -9.97
CA GLU A 576 -12.18 -13.60 -10.81
C GLU A 576 -13.43 -13.37 -9.97
N TYR A 577 -13.79 -14.32 -9.09
CA TYR A 577 -14.93 -14.20 -8.20
C TYR A 577 -14.81 -12.98 -7.27
N MET A 578 -13.63 -12.77 -6.64
CA MET A 578 -13.39 -11.60 -5.81
C MET A 578 -13.45 -10.29 -6.63
N ALA A 579 -12.79 -10.26 -7.79
CA ALA A 579 -12.72 -9.08 -8.65
C ALA A 579 -14.09 -8.68 -9.19
N GLN A 580 -14.93 -9.65 -9.55
CA GLN A 580 -16.31 -9.42 -9.99
C GLN A 580 -17.11 -8.66 -8.93
N HIS A 581 -17.03 -9.07 -7.65
CA HIS A 581 -17.71 -8.38 -6.56
C HIS A 581 -17.18 -6.96 -6.30
N LEU A 582 -15.87 -6.73 -6.47
CA LEU A 582 -15.31 -5.39 -6.40
C LEU A 582 -15.85 -4.48 -7.52
N VAL A 583 -15.95 -5.01 -8.75
CA VAL A 583 -16.50 -4.26 -9.88
C VAL A 583 -17.99 -3.95 -9.67
N PHE A 584 -18.78 -4.93 -9.24
CA PHE A 584 -20.20 -4.75 -8.93
C PHE A 584 -20.46 -3.75 -7.79
N ALA A 585 -19.55 -3.67 -6.82
CA ALA A 585 -19.60 -2.70 -5.74
C ALA A 585 -19.04 -1.32 -6.11
N ASN A 586 -18.84 -1.02 -7.40
CA ASN A 586 -18.34 0.27 -7.92
C ASN A 586 -16.93 0.65 -7.41
N CYS A 587 -16.04 -0.33 -7.24
CA CYS A 587 -14.66 -0.08 -6.82
C CYS A 587 -13.89 0.80 -7.82
N ILE A 588 -14.09 0.62 -9.13
CA ILE A 588 -13.37 1.38 -10.17
C ILE A 588 -13.67 2.89 -10.07
N PRO A 589 -14.93 3.35 -10.08
CA PRO A 589 -15.25 4.76 -9.82
C PRO A 589 -14.68 5.30 -8.50
N LEU A 590 -14.69 4.47 -7.45
CA LEU A 590 -14.15 4.86 -6.14
C LEU A 590 -12.64 5.13 -6.22
N ILE A 591 -11.86 4.24 -6.85
CA ILE A 591 -10.42 4.42 -7.06
C ILE A 591 -10.15 5.68 -7.90
N LEU A 592 -10.93 5.92 -8.96
CA LEU A 592 -10.80 7.13 -9.78
C LEU A 592 -11.04 8.42 -8.97
N LYS A 593 -11.95 8.39 -7.99
CA LYS A 593 -12.18 9.51 -7.07
C LYS A 593 -10.98 9.80 -6.16
N PHE A 594 -10.18 8.79 -5.82
CA PHE A 594 -8.92 8.99 -5.11
C PHE A 594 -7.81 9.52 -6.02
N PHE A 595 -7.73 9.06 -7.28
CA PHE A 595 -6.75 9.57 -8.22
C PHE A 595 -7.04 11.00 -8.71
N ASN A 596 -8.30 11.43 -8.71
CA ASN A 596 -8.69 12.79 -9.08
C ASN A 596 -8.41 13.84 -7.98
N GLN A 597 -7.47 13.56 -7.08
CA GLN A 597 -7.03 14.48 -6.04
C GLN A 597 -5.68 15.09 -6.41
N ASN A 598 -5.32 16.20 -5.76
CA ASN A 598 -3.97 16.74 -5.91
C ASN A 598 -2.98 15.82 -5.19
N ILE A 599 -2.49 14.81 -5.92
CA ILE A 599 -1.55 13.80 -5.45
C ILE A 599 -0.29 14.45 -4.85
N MET A 600 0.18 15.57 -5.41
CA MET A 600 1.34 16.29 -4.86
C MET A 600 1.07 16.86 -3.48
N SER A 601 -0.08 17.53 -3.26
CA SER A 601 -0.45 18.02 -1.93
C SER A 601 -0.65 16.89 -0.92
N TYR A 602 -1.14 15.74 -1.37
CA TYR A 602 -1.34 14.56 -0.54
C TYR A 602 0.00 13.95 -0.11
N ILE A 603 0.94 13.79 -1.04
CA ILE A 603 2.27 13.24 -0.76
C ILE A 603 3.14 14.19 0.06
N THR A 604 3.05 15.51 -0.19
CA THR A 604 3.86 16.51 0.53
C THR A 604 3.31 16.87 1.91
N ALA A 605 2.07 16.45 2.23
CA ALA A 605 1.53 16.57 3.58
C ALA A 605 2.38 15.74 4.55
N LYS A 606 3.32 16.40 5.23
CA LYS A 606 4.12 15.78 6.30
C LYS A 606 3.20 15.35 7.44
N GLN A 607 2.77 14.09 7.44
CA GLN A 607 2.11 13.45 8.58
C GLN A 607 3.10 12.62 9.41
N TYR A 608 4.36 13.06 9.48
CA TYR A 608 5.31 12.48 10.41
C TYR A 608 4.89 12.80 11.84
N PHE A 609 4.74 11.75 12.63
CA PHE A 609 4.54 11.80 14.07
C PHE A 609 5.83 12.33 14.70
N SER A 610 5.96 13.66 14.85
CA SER A 610 7.14 14.28 15.51
C SER A 610 7.19 14.01 17.04
N ILE A 611 6.21 13.31 17.60
CA ILE A 611 5.97 13.16 19.05
C ILE A 611 5.97 11.69 19.54
N GLY A 612 6.13 10.67 18.67
CA GLY A 612 5.79 9.27 18.99
C GLY A 612 6.90 8.55 19.71
N LEU A 613 8.12 8.73 19.22
CA LEU A 613 9.32 8.31 19.95
C LEU A 613 9.51 9.04 21.29
N PRO A 614 9.27 10.37 21.40
CA PRO A 614 9.35 11.08 22.68
C PRO A 614 8.41 10.56 23.79
N LEU A 615 7.26 9.96 23.46
CA LEU A 615 6.34 9.41 24.47
C LEU A 615 6.76 8.02 24.96
N LEU A 616 7.41 7.24 24.11
CA LEU A 616 7.97 5.93 24.48
C LEU A 616 9.40 6.05 25.06
N CYS A 617 10.16 7.09 24.76
CA CYS A 617 11.51 7.26 25.30
C CYS A 617 11.61 8.58 26.11
N PRO A 618 11.69 8.53 27.46
CA PRO A 618 11.72 9.71 28.32
C PRO A 618 12.84 10.71 27.99
N ALA A 619 13.94 10.24 27.40
CA ALA A 619 15.10 11.06 27.05
C ALA A 619 14.82 12.14 25.97
N ARG A 620 13.75 11.99 25.18
CA ARG A 620 13.32 13.01 24.19
C ARG A 620 12.18 13.89 24.71
N ALA A 621 11.34 13.41 25.64
CA ALA A 621 10.28 14.23 26.25
C ALA A 621 10.86 15.47 26.96
N ALA A 622 12.01 15.36 27.62
CA ALA A 622 12.66 16.49 28.30
C ALA A 622 13.21 17.56 27.35
N ARG A 623 13.42 17.26 26.05
CA ARG A 623 13.89 18.24 25.04
C ARG A 623 12.78 18.81 24.16
N ALA A 624 11.60 18.18 24.13
CA ALA A 624 10.46 18.67 23.35
C ALA A 624 9.58 19.66 24.12
N TYR A 625 9.76 19.74 25.45
CA TYR A 625 9.05 20.66 26.35
C TYR A 625 9.98 21.71 27.01
N SER A 626 11.22 21.82 26.53
CA SER A 626 12.15 22.94 26.78
C SER A 626 12.35 23.70 25.50
#